data_AF-A0A7Z0LMN9-F1
#
_entry.id   AF-A0A7Z0LMN9-F1
#
_cell.length_a   1.000
_cell.length_b   1.000
_cell.length_c   1.000
_cell.angle_alpha   90.00
_cell.angle_beta   90.00
_cell.angle_gamma   90.00
#
_symmetry.space_group_name_H-M   'P 1'
#
loop_
_entity.id
_entity.type
_entity.pdbx_description
1 polymer ?
#
loop_
_entity_poly.entity_id
_entity_poly.type
_entity_poly.pdbx_seq_one_letter_code
_entity_poly.pdbx_strand_id
1 'polypeptide(L)'
;MTSQSFDNLSVLATYLRQRLEQKKYILLFAYNGTGKTRLSMNFKMIGKVGNDEEEVRDTLYFNAFTEDLFSWDNDLDGGARRVLRMNTDSRFFSGLQELEMENRIRPLLRRYADFDFYIDYEQATVNFTREVRATSEHTETLEHIKVSRGEENIFIWCFFLAVAQLAVDEQEAYDWVDYIYIDDPISSLDDNNAIAVASHLAQLLKSGSGKIKTVISSHHHLFFNVMCNELGNAEKYFLSKEIGSYLLTDTGETPRYHHVALLKQLHGAAESGEIYTYHFNILRNILEKTATFHGFRNFSACIKQGSDDPDGILHARLVNVLSHGNYSLYEPQNMLPENKDYFRKILRDFMENYRFNPELFPAPTQESSNP
;
A
#
# COMPACT_ATOMS: atom_id res chain seq x y z
N MET A 1 -18.48 -6.61 14.03
CA MET A 1 -17.92 -5.55 13.18
C MET A 1 -18.89 -4.40 13.22
N THR A 2 -18.39 -3.20 13.49
CA THR A 2 -19.18 -1.96 13.43
C THR A 2 -18.67 -1.16 12.24
N SER A 3 -19.59 -0.73 11.38
CA SER A 3 -19.28 0.09 10.21
C SER A 3 -19.86 1.49 10.41
N GLN A 4 -19.08 2.50 10.06
CA GLN A 4 -19.48 3.90 10.14
C GLN A 4 -19.31 4.55 8.77
N SER A 5 -20.31 5.30 8.34
CA SER A 5 -20.30 6.03 7.06
C SER A 5 -19.89 7.48 7.26
N PHE A 6 -19.15 8.02 6.29
CA PHE A 6 -18.62 9.38 6.27
C PHE A 6 -18.91 10.01 4.90
N ASP A 7 -19.43 11.24 4.89
CA ASP A 7 -19.81 11.93 3.66
C ASP A 7 -18.60 12.29 2.78
N ASN A 8 -17.44 12.55 3.39
CA ASN A 8 -16.23 12.93 2.66
C ASN A 8 -14.94 12.62 3.45
N LEU A 9 -13.81 12.71 2.76
CA LEU A 9 -12.48 12.42 3.32
C LEU A 9 -12.04 13.39 4.42
N SER A 10 -12.52 14.63 4.42
CA SER A 10 -12.16 15.63 5.43
C SER A 10 -12.81 15.28 6.78
N VAL A 11 -14.07 14.84 6.77
CA VAL A 11 -14.75 14.34 7.98
C VAL A 11 -14.08 13.05 8.46
N LEU A 12 -13.75 12.12 7.55
CA LEU A 12 -13.01 10.91 7.90
C LEU A 12 -11.64 11.23 8.52
N ALA A 13 -10.87 12.14 7.94
CA ALA A 13 -9.57 12.56 8.47
C ALA A 13 -9.68 13.16 9.89
N THR A 14 -10.72 13.95 10.14
CA THR A 14 -11.03 14.51 11.47
C THR A 14 -11.33 13.40 12.47
N TYR A 15 -12.14 12.42 12.07
CA TYR A 15 -12.41 11.24 12.89
C TYR A 15 -11.14 10.46 13.23
N LEU A 16 -10.24 10.23 12.26
CA LEU A 16 -8.97 9.56 12.51
C LEU A 16 -8.11 10.31 13.54
N ARG A 17 -8.03 11.65 13.48
CA ARG A 17 -7.33 12.45 14.49
C ARG A 17 -7.93 12.28 15.88
N GLN A 18 -9.26 12.30 16.00
CA GLN A 18 -9.96 12.05 17.28
C GLN A 18 -9.66 10.64 17.81
N ARG A 19 -9.65 9.62 16.96
CA ARG A 19 -9.26 8.25 17.36
C ARG A 19 -7.82 8.22 17.90
N LEU A 20 -6.90 8.98 17.30
CA LEU A 20 -5.52 9.07 17.75
C LEU A 20 -5.33 9.80 19.08
N GLU A 21 -6.35 10.48 19.62
CA GLU A 21 -6.31 10.97 21.01
C GLU A 21 -6.36 9.82 22.02
N GLN A 22 -7.00 8.71 21.66
CA GLN A 22 -7.18 7.54 22.52
C GLN A 22 -6.23 6.40 22.17
N LYS A 23 -5.71 6.38 20.95
CA LYS A 23 -4.94 5.28 20.39
C LYS A 23 -3.68 5.79 19.71
N LYS A 24 -2.60 5.03 19.82
CA LYS A 24 -1.32 5.42 19.21
C LYS A 24 -1.28 5.13 17.71
N TYR A 25 -1.93 4.06 17.28
CA TYR A 25 -1.82 3.54 15.92
C TYR A 25 -3.18 3.26 15.31
N ILE A 26 -3.33 3.64 14.05
CA ILE A 26 -4.47 3.26 13.20
C ILE A 26 -3.93 2.60 11.94
N LEU A 27 -4.46 1.42 11.62
CA LEU A 27 -4.17 0.67 10.42
C LEU A 27 -5.41 0.68 9.52
N LEU A 28 -5.27 1.21 8.31
CA LEU A 28 -6.32 1.29 7.30
C LEU A 28 -5.99 0.39 6.11
N PHE A 29 -6.77 -0.66 5.91
CA PHE A 29 -6.72 -1.40 4.66
C PHE A 29 -7.71 -0.80 3.67
N ALA A 30 -7.24 -0.38 2.50
CA ALA A 30 -8.10 0.15 1.45
C ALA A 30 -7.52 -0.17 0.07
N TYR A 31 -8.40 -0.50 -0.87
CA TYR A 31 -8.00 -0.77 -2.25
C TYR A 31 -7.50 0.48 -2.99
N ASN A 32 -6.90 0.26 -4.15
CA ASN A 32 -6.54 1.34 -5.06
C ASN A 32 -7.81 2.05 -5.55
N GLY A 33 -7.72 3.37 -5.73
CA GLY A 33 -8.89 4.19 -6.10
C GLY A 33 -9.83 4.57 -4.95
N THR A 34 -9.66 4.04 -3.74
CA THR A 34 -10.44 4.46 -2.55
C THR A 34 -10.10 5.87 -2.08
N GLY A 35 -8.97 6.46 -2.51
CA GLY A 35 -8.59 7.84 -2.17
C GLY A 35 -7.70 7.97 -0.94
N LYS A 36 -6.95 6.91 -0.58
CA LYS A 36 -5.99 6.90 0.54
C LYS A 36 -5.01 8.08 0.51
N THR A 37 -4.45 8.39 -0.66
CA THR A 37 -3.53 9.52 -0.85
C THR A 37 -4.22 10.86 -0.60
N ARG A 38 -5.49 11.01 -0.99
CA ARG A 38 -6.26 12.22 -0.68
C ARG A 38 -6.60 12.29 0.82
N LEU A 39 -6.83 11.15 1.46
CA LEU A 39 -7.08 11.07 2.90
C LEU A 39 -5.86 11.51 3.70
N SER A 40 -4.65 11.05 3.34
CA SER A 40 -3.41 11.49 3.98
C SER A 40 -3.19 13.00 3.84
N MET A 41 -3.50 13.56 2.68
CA MET A 41 -3.44 15.02 2.48
C MET A 41 -4.48 15.77 3.30
N ASN A 42 -5.74 15.31 3.36
CA ASN A 42 -6.76 15.90 4.23
C ASN A 42 -6.33 15.86 5.70
N PHE A 43 -5.77 14.73 6.15
CA PHE A 43 -5.27 14.57 7.51
C PHE A 43 -4.16 15.57 7.84
N LYS A 44 -3.18 15.72 6.93
CA LYS A 44 -2.08 16.70 7.08
C LYS A 44 -2.60 18.14 7.08
N MET A 45 -3.58 18.46 6.23
CA MET A 45 -4.12 19.81 6.15
C MET A 45 -4.85 20.27 7.42
N ILE A 46 -5.43 19.34 8.20
CA ILE A 46 -6.07 19.70 9.48
C ILE A 46 -5.08 20.27 10.49
N GLY A 47 -3.85 19.76 10.52
CA GLY A 47 -2.79 20.24 11.42
C GLY A 47 -1.91 21.34 10.83
N LYS A 48 -2.30 21.86 9.65
CA LYS A 48 -1.63 22.99 9.00
C LYS A 48 -2.36 24.27 9.39
N VAL A 49 -1.79 25.06 10.29
CA VAL A 49 -2.42 26.27 10.84
C VAL A 49 -1.49 27.48 10.66
N GLY A 50 -2.04 28.63 10.27
CA GLY A 50 -1.29 29.88 10.06
C GLY A 50 -1.18 30.28 8.58
N ASN A 51 -0.56 31.45 8.34
CA ASN A 51 -0.22 31.95 7.01
C ASN A 51 1.25 31.63 6.70
N ASP A 52 1.69 31.81 5.44
CA ASP A 52 3.00 31.33 4.92
C ASP A 52 4.23 31.62 5.81
N GLU A 53 4.25 32.70 6.60
CA GLU A 53 5.37 33.05 7.49
C GLU A 53 5.30 32.45 8.92
N GLU A 54 4.10 32.09 9.42
CA GLU A 54 3.87 31.53 10.78
C GLU A 54 3.22 30.14 10.71
N GLU A 55 3.48 29.41 9.62
CA GLU A 55 2.83 28.16 9.33
C GLU A 55 3.31 27.03 10.25
N VAL A 56 2.45 26.63 11.17
CA VAL A 56 2.64 25.48 12.05
C VAL A 56 2.11 24.23 11.35
N ARG A 57 2.92 23.17 11.37
CA ARG A 57 2.57 21.83 10.88
C ARG A 57 2.85 20.83 11.97
N ASP A 58 2.06 19.76 12.00
CA ASP A 58 2.17 18.70 13.02
C ASP A 58 2.33 17.28 12.42
N THR A 59 2.30 17.15 11.09
CA THR A 59 2.21 15.85 10.40
C THR A 59 3.37 15.65 9.42
N LEU A 60 4.18 14.64 9.67
CA LEU A 60 5.10 14.04 8.71
C LEU A 60 4.36 12.96 7.90
N TYR A 61 4.54 12.90 6.59
CA TYR A 61 3.81 11.93 5.75
C TYR A 61 4.68 11.29 4.68
N PHE A 62 4.30 10.06 4.30
CA PHE A 62 4.81 9.35 3.14
C PHE A 62 3.64 8.99 2.23
N ASN A 63 3.67 9.44 0.99
CA ASN A 63 2.70 9.14 -0.08
C ASN A 63 3.31 9.54 -1.43
N ALA A 64 2.52 9.45 -2.52
CA ALA A 64 2.95 9.86 -3.85
C ALA A 64 3.53 11.30 -3.92
N PHE A 65 3.01 12.27 -3.15
CA PHE A 65 3.58 13.63 -3.12
C PHE A 65 4.96 13.69 -2.47
N THR A 66 5.30 12.72 -1.63
CA THR A 66 6.64 12.59 -1.03
C THR A 66 7.61 11.98 -2.03
N GLU A 67 7.15 11.01 -2.82
CA GLU A 67 7.91 10.45 -3.94
C GLU A 67 8.22 11.53 -4.99
N ASP A 68 7.23 12.37 -5.32
CA ASP A 68 7.36 13.49 -6.26
C ASP A 68 8.32 14.60 -5.78
N LEU A 69 8.81 14.56 -4.54
CA LEU A 69 9.91 15.43 -4.09
C LEU A 69 11.25 15.04 -4.71
N PHE A 70 11.32 13.89 -5.35
CA PHE A 70 12.50 13.38 -6.03
C PHE A 70 12.23 13.30 -7.53
N SER A 71 13.15 13.81 -8.34
CA SER A 71 12.98 13.83 -9.79
C SER A 71 14.30 13.53 -10.50
N TRP A 72 14.27 12.64 -11.50
CA TRP A 72 15.48 12.35 -12.27
C TRP A 72 15.89 13.50 -13.17
N ASP A 73 17.16 13.85 -13.09
CA ASP A 73 17.86 14.56 -14.15
C ASP A 73 18.67 13.55 -14.96
N ASN A 74 18.17 13.21 -16.15
CA ASN A 74 18.76 12.19 -17.02
C ASN A 74 19.66 12.78 -18.11
N ASP A 75 19.64 14.11 -18.33
CA ASP A 75 20.07 14.75 -19.58
C ASP A 75 21.04 15.92 -19.35
N LEU A 76 22.01 15.78 -18.45
CA LEU A 76 23.19 16.67 -18.47
C LEU A 76 23.97 16.43 -19.78
N ASP A 77 24.43 17.53 -20.41
CA ASP A 77 25.10 17.54 -21.72
C ASP A 77 26.04 16.32 -21.92
N GLY A 78 25.72 15.50 -22.93
CA GLY A 78 26.51 14.31 -23.30
C GLY A 78 26.13 13.00 -22.60
N GLY A 79 25.07 12.95 -21.78
CA GLY A 79 24.54 11.71 -21.20
C GLY A 79 25.43 11.05 -20.13
N ALA A 80 26.39 11.81 -19.59
CA ALA A 80 27.44 11.30 -18.72
C ALA A 80 27.08 11.30 -17.22
N ARG A 81 26.11 12.12 -16.78
CA ARG A 81 25.76 12.28 -15.36
C ARG A 81 24.26 12.18 -15.15
N ARG A 82 23.82 11.05 -14.59
CA ARG A 82 22.43 10.83 -14.14
C ARG A 82 22.38 10.99 -12.63
N VAL A 83 21.48 11.83 -12.16
CA VAL A 83 21.31 12.12 -10.73
C VAL A 83 19.83 12.25 -10.39
N LEU A 84 19.49 11.95 -9.14
CA LEU A 84 18.14 12.18 -8.62
C LEU A 84 18.14 13.52 -7.88
N ARG A 85 17.41 14.51 -8.40
CA ARG A 85 17.25 15.83 -7.77
C ARG A 85 16.25 15.75 -6.62
N MET A 86 16.53 16.49 -5.56
CA MET A 86 15.67 16.67 -4.40
C MET A 86 15.05 18.07 -4.45
N ASN A 87 13.74 18.16 -4.22
CA ASN A 87 13.03 19.43 -4.12
C ASN A 87 13.20 20.06 -2.73
N THR A 88 14.30 20.78 -2.53
CA THR A 88 14.69 21.38 -1.24
C THR A 88 13.81 22.55 -0.79
N ASP A 89 12.89 23.03 -1.63
CA ASP A 89 11.84 23.98 -1.20
C ASP A 89 10.87 23.33 -0.19
N SER A 90 10.83 21.99 -0.14
CA SER A 90 10.05 21.26 0.85
C SER A 90 10.75 21.22 2.20
N ARG A 91 10.01 21.57 3.26
CA ARG A 91 10.43 21.41 4.67
C ARG A 91 10.83 19.97 5.05
N PHE A 92 10.45 19.00 4.22
CA PHE A 92 10.93 17.62 4.34
C PHE A 92 12.46 17.52 4.38
N PHE A 93 13.17 18.41 3.66
CA PHE A 93 14.63 18.43 3.59
C PHE A 93 15.29 19.44 4.55
N SER A 94 14.53 20.14 5.40
CA SER A 94 15.08 21.13 6.31
C SER A 94 15.98 20.50 7.37
N GLY A 95 17.18 21.05 7.55
CA GLY A 95 18.14 20.60 8.57
C GLY A 95 18.89 19.31 8.26
N LEU A 96 18.64 18.67 7.10
CA LEU A 96 19.24 17.36 6.78
C LEU A 96 20.76 17.38 6.64
N GLN A 97 21.34 18.50 6.20
CA GLN A 97 22.79 18.64 6.01
C GLN A 97 23.56 18.43 7.33
N GLU A 98 22.96 18.76 8.46
CA GLU A 98 23.59 18.65 9.79
C GLU A 98 23.35 17.28 10.46
N LEU A 99 22.55 16.39 9.84
CA LEU A 99 22.05 15.16 10.46
C LEU A 99 22.67 13.87 9.92
N GLU A 100 23.71 13.98 9.09
CA GLU A 100 24.44 12.86 8.46
C GLU A 100 23.50 11.80 7.83
N MET A 101 22.61 12.25 6.95
CA MET A 101 21.54 11.39 6.41
C MET A 101 22.06 10.15 5.69
N GLU A 102 23.21 10.23 5.01
CA GLU A 102 23.82 9.07 4.37
C GLU A 102 24.12 7.93 5.35
N ASN A 103 24.62 8.26 6.55
CA ASN A 103 24.94 7.28 7.59
C ASN A 103 23.69 6.61 8.16
N ARG A 104 22.54 7.31 8.12
CA ARG A 104 21.24 6.81 8.60
C ARG A 104 20.49 5.99 7.55
N ILE A 105 20.55 6.41 6.29
CA ILE A 105 19.83 5.78 5.17
C ILE A 105 20.55 4.50 4.71
N ARG A 106 21.88 4.49 4.66
CA ARG A 106 22.66 3.37 4.11
C ARG A 106 22.43 2.02 4.81
N PRO A 107 22.35 1.93 6.15
CA PRO A 107 22.02 0.67 6.84
C PRO A 107 20.60 0.15 6.55
N LEU A 108 19.67 1.04 6.18
CA LEU A 108 18.32 0.67 5.76
C LEU A 108 18.33 0.15 4.32
N LEU A 109 18.96 0.90 3.41
CA LEU A 109 19.02 0.60 1.98
C LEU A 109 19.68 -0.74 1.65
N ARG A 110 20.81 -1.05 2.31
CA ARG A 110 21.59 -2.29 2.09
C ARG A 110 20.81 -3.58 2.37
N ARG A 111 19.65 -3.50 3.04
CA ARG A 111 18.78 -4.65 3.28
C ARG A 111 17.93 -5.02 2.07
N TYR A 112 17.76 -4.08 1.14
CA TYR A 112 16.78 -4.17 0.05
C TYR A 112 17.43 -4.08 -1.33
N ALA A 113 18.57 -3.39 -1.43
CA ALA A 113 19.21 -3.16 -2.71
C ALA A 113 20.74 -3.21 -2.61
N ASP A 114 21.34 -3.62 -3.74
CA ASP A 114 22.78 -3.75 -3.93
C ASP A 114 23.31 -2.58 -4.77
N PHE A 115 23.22 -1.39 -4.18
CA PHE A 115 23.87 -0.17 -4.66
C PHE A 115 24.12 0.75 -3.47
N ASP A 116 24.96 1.75 -3.69
CA ASP A 116 25.24 2.79 -2.70
C ASP A 116 24.97 4.19 -3.27
N PHE A 117 25.12 5.22 -2.46
CA PHE A 117 24.83 6.60 -2.88
C PHE A 117 25.65 7.65 -2.13
N TYR A 118 25.67 8.85 -2.69
CA TYR A 118 26.19 10.08 -2.08
C TYR A 118 25.18 11.20 -2.27
N ILE A 119 25.01 12.06 -1.26
CA ILE A 119 24.15 13.24 -1.35
C ILE A 119 25.02 14.47 -1.51
N ASP A 120 24.84 15.18 -2.62
CA ASP A 120 25.36 16.53 -2.79
C ASP A 120 24.31 17.52 -2.30
N TYR A 121 24.51 18.03 -1.08
CA TYR A 121 23.59 18.97 -0.44
C TYR A 121 23.62 20.36 -1.08
N GLU A 122 24.74 20.76 -1.70
CA GLU A 122 24.85 22.06 -2.39
C GLU A 122 24.04 22.05 -3.69
N GLN A 123 24.10 20.94 -4.43
CA GLN A 123 23.36 20.77 -5.69
C GLN A 123 21.97 20.15 -5.49
N ALA A 124 21.63 19.76 -4.27
CA ALA A 124 20.41 19.03 -3.93
C ALA A 124 20.23 17.77 -4.82
N THR A 125 21.29 16.98 -4.98
CA THR A 125 21.27 15.78 -5.85
C THR A 125 21.76 14.54 -5.12
N VAL A 126 21.22 13.39 -5.51
CA VAL A 126 21.68 12.07 -5.09
C VAL A 126 22.39 11.40 -6.27
N ASN A 127 23.65 11.04 -6.04
CA ASN A 127 24.46 10.26 -6.96
C ASN A 127 24.44 8.79 -6.51
N PHE A 128 23.96 7.89 -7.36
CA PHE A 128 24.00 6.46 -7.09
C PHE A 128 25.27 5.82 -7.63
N THR A 129 25.80 4.86 -6.88
CA THR A 129 27.05 4.17 -7.18
C THR A 129 26.93 2.68 -7.03
N ARG A 130 27.73 1.90 -7.75
CA ARG A 130 27.81 0.44 -7.58
C ARG A 130 29.23 -0.06 -7.75
N GLU A 131 29.65 -0.93 -6.85
CA GLU A 131 30.93 -1.63 -6.97
C GLU A 131 30.79 -2.78 -7.98
N VAL A 132 31.70 -2.82 -8.95
CA VAL A 132 31.78 -3.88 -9.96
C VAL A 132 33.17 -4.46 -9.98
N ARG A 133 33.25 -5.79 -10.07
CA ARG A 133 34.53 -6.49 -10.22
C ARG A 133 35.04 -6.29 -11.64
N ALA A 134 36.04 -5.43 -11.80
CA ALA A 134 36.72 -5.21 -13.07
C ALA A 134 37.68 -6.37 -13.40
N THR A 135 38.33 -6.96 -12.38
CA THR A 135 39.16 -8.17 -12.50
C THR A 135 39.03 -9.03 -11.23
N SER A 136 39.75 -10.17 -11.16
CA SER A 136 39.79 -11.02 -9.96
C SER A 136 40.35 -10.33 -8.70
N GLU A 137 41.06 -9.21 -8.86
CA GLU A 137 41.73 -8.49 -7.77
C GLU A 137 41.38 -6.98 -7.71
N HIS A 138 40.65 -6.45 -8.69
CA HIS A 138 40.27 -5.04 -8.74
C HIS A 138 38.75 -4.85 -8.81
N THR A 139 38.25 -3.98 -7.92
CA THR A 139 36.87 -3.51 -7.90
C THR A 139 36.86 -2.05 -8.29
N GLU A 140 35.99 -1.68 -9.22
CA GLU A 140 35.78 -0.32 -9.69
C GLU A 140 34.42 0.17 -9.17
N THR A 141 34.35 1.45 -8.81
CA THR A 141 33.07 2.08 -8.43
C THR A 141 32.51 2.79 -9.65
N LEU A 142 31.38 2.32 -10.15
CA LEU A 142 30.61 3.03 -11.16
C LEU A 142 29.79 4.10 -10.46
N GLU A 143 29.95 5.35 -10.87
CA GLU A 143 29.15 6.48 -10.40
C GLU A 143 28.07 6.87 -11.42
N HIS A 144 27.11 7.68 -10.98
CA HIS A 144 26.02 8.20 -11.81
C HIS A 144 25.18 7.10 -12.48
N ILE A 145 24.97 5.98 -11.78
CA ILE A 145 24.18 4.86 -12.30
C ILE A 145 22.68 5.20 -12.28
N LYS A 146 21.94 4.77 -13.31
CA LYS A 146 20.48 4.79 -13.27
C LYS A 146 20.00 3.53 -12.55
N VAL A 147 19.38 3.71 -11.39
CA VAL A 147 18.69 2.63 -10.69
C VAL A 147 17.29 2.41 -11.27
N SER A 148 16.73 1.22 -11.09
CA SER A 148 15.36 0.89 -11.49
C SER A 148 14.33 1.71 -10.70
N ARG A 149 13.09 1.79 -11.20
CA ARG A 149 11.99 2.47 -10.47
C ARG A 149 11.72 1.83 -9.11
N GLY A 150 11.87 0.51 -8.99
CA GLY A 150 11.73 -0.19 -7.71
C GLY A 150 12.82 0.21 -6.73
N GLU A 151 14.09 0.22 -7.17
CA GLU A 151 15.23 0.66 -6.37
C GLU A 151 15.15 2.14 -5.95
N GLU A 152 14.66 3.01 -6.84
CA GLU A 152 14.36 4.42 -6.55
C GLU A 152 13.30 4.55 -5.45
N ASN A 153 12.19 3.82 -5.57
CA ASN A 153 11.13 3.85 -4.55
C ASN A 153 11.62 3.32 -3.19
N ILE A 154 12.45 2.27 -3.19
CA ILE A 154 13.10 1.76 -1.96
C ILE A 154 14.01 2.82 -1.35
N PHE A 155 14.78 3.53 -2.17
CA PHE A 155 15.64 4.60 -1.69
C PHE A 155 14.83 5.73 -1.04
N ILE A 156 13.79 6.23 -1.71
CA ILE A 156 12.91 7.28 -1.16
C ILE A 156 12.22 6.82 0.12
N TRP A 157 11.81 5.55 0.19
CA TRP A 157 11.28 4.94 1.40
C TRP A 157 12.31 4.89 2.55
N CYS A 158 13.55 4.45 2.27
CA CYS A 158 14.63 4.43 3.27
C CYS A 158 14.99 5.84 3.74
N PHE A 159 14.95 6.83 2.83
CA PHE A 159 15.10 8.24 3.15
C PHE A 159 14.02 8.69 4.13
N PHE A 160 12.75 8.42 3.82
CA PHE A 160 11.64 8.72 4.70
C PHE A 160 11.77 8.04 6.06
N LEU A 161 12.16 6.76 6.10
CA LEU A 161 12.37 6.04 7.36
C LEU A 161 13.46 6.69 8.22
N ALA A 162 14.55 7.17 7.62
CA ALA A 162 15.58 7.91 8.34
C ALA A 162 15.03 9.22 8.94
N VAL A 163 14.21 9.95 8.18
CA VAL A 163 13.52 11.17 8.67
C VAL A 163 12.51 10.84 9.78
N ALA A 164 11.71 9.79 9.61
CA ALA A 164 10.76 9.32 10.61
C ALA A 164 11.47 8.88 11.90
N GLN A 165 12.64 8.25 11.79
CA GLN A 165 13.45 7.87 12.96
C GLN A 165 13.90 9.11 13.74
N LEU A 166 14.31 10.19 13.06
CA LEU A 166 14.68 11.46 13.71
C LEU A 166 13.52 12.04 14.52
N ALA A 167 12.30 12.00 13.97
CA ALA A 167 11.10 12.43 14.69
C ALA A 167 10.81 11.52 15.90
N VAL A 168 10.90 10.19 15.72
CA VAL A 168 10.65 9.20 16.77
C VAL A 168 11.67 9.29 17.91
N ASP A 169 12.91 9.67 17.59
CA ASP A 169 14.02 9.88 18.53
C ASP A 169 14.00 11.28 19.17
N GLU A 170 12.97 12.10 18.92
CA GLU A 170 12.78 13.45 19.50
C GLU A 170 13.98 14.37 19.23
N GLN A 171 14.47 14.37 17.98
CA GLN A 171 15.50 15.31 17.55
C GLN A 171 14.87 16.70 17.35
N GLU A 172 15.54 17.74 17.85
CA GLU A 172 15.03 19.13 17.89
C GLU A 172 14.49 19.63 16.52
N ALA A 173 15.17 19.27 15.43
CA ALA A 173 14.75 19.62 14.06
C ALA A 173 13.36 19.05 13.67
N TYR A 174 12.89 18.03 14.38
CA TYR A 174 11.65 17.28 14.13
C TYR A 174 10.68 17.28 15.33
N ASP A 175 10.90 18.11 16.35
CA ASP A 175 10.02 18.24 17.52
C ASP A 175 8.59 18.69 17.17
N TRP A 176 8.40 19.28 15.99
CA TRP A 176 7.10 19.67 15.47
C TRP A 176 6.23 18.48 15.04
N VAL A 177 6.78 17.26 14.95
CA VAL A 177 6.06 16.09 14.43
C VAL A 177 5.27 15.38 15.54
N ASP A 178 3.97 15.64 15.60
CA ASP A 178 3.05 14.90 16.48
C ASP A 178 2.50 13.63 15.80
N TYR A 179 2.34 13.69 14.47
CA TYR A 179 1.70 12.65 13.68
C TYR A 179 2.59 12.18 12.53
N ILE A 180 2.58 10.87 12.28
CA ILE A 180 3.09 10.26 11.05
C ILE A 180 1.92 9.67 10.27
N TYR A 181 1.81 9.99 8.97
CA TYR A 181 0.85 9.35 8.07
C TYR A 181 1.58 8.65 6.92
N ILE A 182 1.47 7.33 6.82
CA ILE A 182 2.09 6.54 5.75
C ILE A 182 1.00 5.96 4.86
N ASP A 183 1.04 6.24 3.56
CA ASP A 183 0.15 5.70 2.55
C ASP A 183 0.92 4.86 1.53
N ASP A 184 0.57 3.57 1.45
CA ASP A 184 1.08 2.61 0.46
C ASP A 184 2.63 2.61 0.29
N PRO A 185 3.40 2.35 1.36
CA PRO A 185 4.87 2.54 1.35
C PRO A 185 5.65 1.59 0.42
N ILE A 186 4.97 0.63 -0.19
CA ILE A 186 5.57 -0.49 -0.92
C ILE A 186 4.80 -0.85 -2.21
N SER A 187 4.07 0.10 -2.79
CA SER A 187 3.16 -0.15 -3.93
C SER A 187 3.81 -0.79 -5.17
N SER A 188 5.16 -0.77 -5.25
CA SER A 188 5.96 -1.30 -6.35
C SER A 188 6.96 -2.39 -5.96
N LEU A 189 6.88 -2.95 -4.74
CA LEU A 189 7.83 -3.96 -4.26
C LEU A 189 7.28 -5.39 -4.37
N ASP A 190 8.18 -6.38 -4.34
CA ASP A 190 7.81 -7.78 -4.22
C ASP A 190 7.39 -8.16 -2.78
N ASP A 191 6.73 -9.32 -2.65
CA ASP A 191 6.18 -9.80 -1.38
C ASP A 191 7.23 -9.97 -0.27
N ASN A 192 8.48 -10.30 -0.63
CA ASN A 192 9.57 -10.48 0.34
C ASN A 192 10.00 -9.14 0.94
N ASN A 193 10.16 -8.11 0.11
CA ASN A 193 10.47 -6.77 0.56
C ASN A 193 9.32 -6.17 1.39
N ALA A 194 8.07 -6.48 1.04
CA ALA A 194 6.89 -6.02 1.78
C ALA A 194 6.92 -6.42 3.27
N ILE A 195 7.29 -7.67 3.58
CA ILE A 195 7.38 -8.18 4.95
C ILE A 195 8.52 -7.49 5.72
N ALA A 196 9.69 -7.38 5.09
CA ALA A 196 10.86 -6.75 5.70
C ALA A 196 10.61 -5.26 5.99
N VAL A 197 10.01 -4.54 5.05
CA VAL A 197 9.61 -3.14 5.22
C VAL A 197 8.60 -2.97 6.36
N ALA A 198 7.56 -3.80 6.41
CA ALA A 198 6.58 -3.75 7.49
C ALA A 198 7.23 -4.01 8.87
N SER A 199 8.08 -5.03 8.95
CA SER A 199 8.79 -5.38 10.19
C SER A 199 9.69 -4.23 10.68
N HIS A 200 10.49 -3.63 9.79
CA HIS A 200 11.34 -2.50 10.17
C HIS A 200 10.53 -1.26 10.58
N LEU A 201 9.46 -0.93 9.85
CA LEU A 201 8.58 0.18 10.22
C LEU A 201 7.98 -0.04 11.62
N ALA A 202 7.51 -1.25 11.91
CA ALA A 202 6.96 -1.56 13.22
C ALA A 202 8.02 -1.47 14.33
N GLN A 203 9.26 -1.90 14.08
CA GLN A 203 10.37 -1.75 15.02
C GLN A 203 10.68 -0.28 15.30
N LEU A 204 10.78 0.55 14.26
CA LEU A 204 10.97 2.00 14.38
C LEU A 204 9.87 2.64 15.21
N LEU A 205 8.60 2.34 14.93
CA LEU A 205 7.48 2.92 15.68
C LEU A 205 7.43 2.47 17.15
N LYS A 206 7.98 1.29 17.45
CA LYS A 206 8.07 0.73 18.81
C LYS A 206 9.30 1.20 19.59
N SER A 207 10.37 1.63 18.93
CA SER A 207 11.62 2.01 19.59
C SER A 207 11.56 3.38 20.27
N GLY A 208 10.71 4.29 19.79
CA GLY A 208 10.57 5.63 20.39
C GLY A 208 9.83 5.67 21.73
N SER A 209 9.83 6.85 22.35
CA SER A 209 9.13 7.19 23.61
C SER A 209 7.61 6.94 23.56
N GLY A 210 7.09 6.85 22.35
CA GLY A 210 5.70 6.60 22.04
C GLY A 210 4.79 7.81 21.99
N LYS A 211 5.37 9.01 21.92
CA LYS A 211 4.64 10.27 21.68
C LYS A 211 4.01 10.33 20.28
N ILE A 212 4.73 9.86 19.26
CA ILE A 212 4.26 9.95 17.88
C ILE A 212 3.08 9.00 17.63
N LYS A 213 2.00 9.59 17.14
CA LYS A 213 0.78 8.91 16.72
C LYS A 213 0.85 8.62 15.22
N THR A 214 0.39 7.45 14.78
CA THR A 214 0.62 7.02 13.40
C THR A 214 -0.64 6.45 12.74
N VAL A 215 -0.90 6.90 11.52
CA VAL A 215 -1.84 6.24 10.59
C VAL A 215 -1.05 5.56 9.49
N ILE A 216 -1.35 4.29 9.24
CA ILE A 216 -0.78 3.54 8.12
C ILE A 216 -1.92 3.05 7.25
N SER A 217 -1.96 3.51 6.00
CA SER A 217 -2.89 3.00 5.00
C SER A 217 -2.17 2.14 3.97
N SER A 218 -2.73 0.97 3.65
CA SER A 218 -2.14 0.08 2.66
C SER A 218 -3.20 -0.73 1.88
N HIS A 219 -2.96 -0.97 0.59
CA HIS A 219 -3.65 -2.01 -0.18
C HIS A 219 -2.90 -3.34 -0.17
N HIS A 220 -1.64 -3.36 0.29
CA HIS A 220 -0.78 -4.53 0.23
C HIS A 220 -1.04 -5.45 1.42
N HIS A 221 -1.63 -6.62 1.14
CA HIS A 221 -2.14 -7.52 2.17
C HIS A 221 -1.08 -8.06 3.14
N LEU A 222 0.07 -8.53 2.64
CA LEU A 222 1.13 -9.06 3.50
C LEU A 222 1.69 -8.00 4.46
N PHE A 223 2.03 -6.83 3.93
CA PHE A 223 2.44 -5.67 4.74
C PHE A 223 1.41 -5.32 5.80
N PHE A 224 0.13 -5.21 5.43
CA PHE A 224 -0.94 -4.88 6.37
C PHE A 224 -1.07 -5.92 7.48
N ASN A 225 -0.99 -7.22 7.16
CA ASN A 225 -1.03 -8.29 8.15
C ASN A 225 0.16 -8.23 9.11
N VAL A 226 1.38 -8.01 8.60
CA VAL A 226 2.57 -7.86 9.45
C VAL A 226 2.38 -6.68 10.39
N MET A 227 1.92 -5.52 9.89
CA MET A 227 1.63 -4.36 10.75
C MET A 227 0.57 -4.66 11.80
N CYS A 228 -0.50 -5.39 11.46
CA CYS A 228 -1.53 -5.78 12.41
C CYS A 228 -0.99 -6.67 13.54
N ASN A 229 -0.10 -7.60 13.20
CA ASN A 229 0.51 -8.52 14.16
C ASN A 229 1.54 -7.79 15.04
N GLU A 230 2.38 -6.95 14.44
CA GLU A 230 3.44 -6.22 15.13
C GLU A 230 2.90 -5.10 16.02
N LEU A 231 1.78 -4.49 15.64
CA LEU A 231 1.09 -3.41 16.35
C LEU A 231 -0.26 -3.89 16.90
N GLY A 232 -0.26 -4.92 17.75
CA GLY A 232 -1.48 -5.56 18.25
C GLY A 232 -2.54 -4.59 18.84
N ASN A 233 -2.10 -3.53 19.51
CA ASN A 233 -2.97 -2.51 20.13
C ASN A 233 -3.52 -1.44 19.16
N ALA A 234 -3.17 -1.51 17.87
CA ALA A 234 -3.67 -0.59 16.86
C ALA A 234 -5.16 -0.81 16.58
N GLU A 235 -5.85 0.28 16.22
CA GLU A 235 -7.18 0.16 15.63
C GLU A 235 -7.06 -0.27 14.18
N LYS A 236 -7.87 -1.23 13.78
CA LYS A 236 -7.75 -1.90 12.49
C LYS A 236 -9.05 -1.69 11.74
N TYR A 237 -8.95 -1.02 10.61
CA TYR A 237 -10.12 -0.69 9.80
C TYR A 237 -9.97 -1.15 8.36
N PHE A 238 -11.11 -1.50 7.77
CA PHE A 238 -11.29 -1.60 6.34
C PHE A 238 -12.01 -0.35 5.83
N LEU A 239 -11.40 0.35 4.88
CA LEU A 239 -11.96 1.53 4.25
C LEU A 239 -12.43 1.18 2.83
N SER A 240 -13.71 1.40 2.56
CA SER A 240 -14.30 1.32 1.22
C SER A 240 -14.92 2.64 0.79
N LYS A 241 -14.97 2.85 -0.53
CA LYS A 241 -15.63 4.00 -1.14
C LYS A 241 -16.94 3.53 -1.75
N GLU A 242 -18.04 4.15 -1.36
CA GLU A 242 -19.37 3.94 -1.94
C GLU A 242 -19.77 5.15 -2.78
N ILE A 243 -20.96 5.12 -3.39
CA ILE A 243 -21.47 6.22 -4.19
C ILE A 243 -21.74 7.41 -3.26
N GLY A 244 -20.82 8.38 -3.26
CA GLY A 244 -20.95 9.63 -2.51
C GLY A 244 -20.56 9.54 -1.03
N SER A 245 -20.05 8.42 -0.54
CA SER A 245 -19.65 8.24 0.86
C SER A 245 -18.46 7.29 1.04
N TYR A 246 -17.91 7.27 2.25
CA TYR A 246 -16.80 6.43 2.66
C TYR A 246 -17.23 5.57 3.85
N LEU A 247 -17.10 4.26 3.74
CA LEU A 247 -17.45 3.33 4.80
C LEU A 247 -16.17 2.85 5.50
N LEU A 248 -16.09 3.07 6.81
CA LEU A 248 -15.01 2.59 7.66
C LEU A 248 -15.54 1.44 8.53
N THR A 249 -14.99 0.25 8.39
CA THR A 249 -15.42 -0.95 9.13
C THR A 249 -14.33 -1.40 10.09
N ASP A 250 -14.66 -1.48 11.37
CA ASP A 250 -13.76 -2.04 12.39
C ASP A 250 -13.62 -3.56 12.21
N THR A 251 -12.37 -4.01 12.01
CA THR A 251 -12.01 -5.41 11.77
C THR A 251 -11.54 -6.14 13.03
N GLY A 252 -11.46 -5.46 14.17
CA GLY A 252 -11.09 -6.02 15.48
C GLY A 252 -9.69 -6.65 15.50
N GLU A 253 -9.55 -7.76 16.20
CA GLU A 253 -8.29 -8.52 16.34
C GLU A 253 -7.96 -9.38 15.11
N THR A 254 -8.74 -9.31 14.03
CA THR A 254 -8.72 -10.34 13.00
C THR A 254 -8.21 -9.79 11.65
N PRO A 255 -6.89 -9.90 11.36
CA PRO A 255 -6.36 -9.72 10.01
C PRO A 255 -7.00 -10.69 8.98
N ARG A 256 -7.65 -11.76 9.44
CA ARG A 256 -8.29 -12.81 8.61
C ARG A 256 -9.45 -12.32 7.74
N TYR A 257 -9.89 -11.06 7.88
CA TYR A 257 -11.00 -10.55 7.10
C TYR A 257 -10.65 -10.09 5.69
N HIS A 258 -9.38 -10.04 5.27
CA HIS A 258 -9.09 -9.55 3.90
C HIS A 258 -9.53 -10.50 2.79
N HIS A 259 -9.21 -11.79 2.86
CA HIS A 259 -9.72 -12.76 1.88
C HIS A 259 -11.23 -12.88 1.94
N VAL A 260 -11.81 -12.79 3.15
CA VAL A 260 -13.25 -12.80 3.36
C VAL A 260 -13.90 -11.52 2.82
N ALA A 261 -13.27 -10.34 2.96
CA ALA A 261 -13.78 -9.06 2.46
C ALA A 261 -13.68 -8.98 0.94
N LEU A 262 -12.59 -9.48 0.36
CA LEU A 262 -12.47 -9.69 -1.08
C LEU A 262 -13.57 -10.64 -1.55
N LEU A 263 -13.77 -11.77 -0.87
CA LEU A 263 -14.82 -12.72 -1.21
C LEU A 263 -16.23 -12.13 -1.05
N LYS A 264 -16.49 -11.31 -0.02
CA LYS A 264 -17.72 -10.54 0.17
C LYS A 264 -17.94 -9.54 -0.96
N GLN A 265 -16.89 -8.84 -1.37
CA GLN A 265 -16.95 -7.91 -2.51
C GLN A 265 -17.29 -8.65 -3.80
N LEU A 266 -16.62 -9.78 -4.07
CA LEU A 266 -16.94 -10.60 -5.24
C LEU A 266 -18.38 -11.12 -5.19
N HIS A 267 -18.84 -11.52 -4.00
CA HIS A 267 -20.20 -11.99 -3.78
C HIS A 267 -21.23 -10.88 -4.05
N GLY A 268 -21.05 -9.69 -3.46
CA GLY A 268 -21.93 -8.55 -3.71
C GLY A 268 -21.90 -8.09 -5.19
N ALA A 269 -20.76 -8.17 -5.86
CA ALA A 269 -20.68 -7.92 -7.31
C ALA A 269 -21.44 -8.98 -8.13
N ALA A 270 -21.38 -10.25 -7.72
CA ALA A 270 -22.11 -11.33 -8.35
C ALA A 270 -23.63 -11.15 -8.22
N GLU A 271 -24.10 -10.71 -7.04
CA GLU A 271 -25.51 -10.48 -6.74
C GLU A 271 -26.08 -9.23 -7.42
N SER A 272 -25.36 -8.11 -7.35
CA SER A 272 -25.77 -6.85 -7.99
C SER A 272 -25.67 -6.91 -9.53
N GLY A 273 -24.81 -7.77 -10.07
CA GLY A 273 -24.52 -7.86 -11.49
C GLY A 273 -23.56 -6.79 -12.01
N GLU A 274 -23.06 -5.90 -11.15
CA GLU A 274 -22.02 -4.91 -11.47
C GLU A 274 -20.63 -5.56 -11.44
N ILE A 275 -20.37 -6.44 -12.40
CA ILE A 275 -19.11 -7.17 -12.52
C ILE A 275 -18.20 -6.47 -13.54
N TYR A 276 -17.00 -6.09 -13.09
CA TYR A 276 -15.96 -5.45 -13.88
C TYR A 276 -14.73 -6.35 -14.03
N THR A 277 -13.86 -6.04 -14.99
CA THR A 277 -12.62 -6.79 -15.27
C THR A 277 -11.75 -7.03 -14.03
N TYR A 278 -11.61 -6.03 -13.15
CA TYR A 278 -10.79 -6.16 -11.94
C TYR A 278 -11.31 -7.19 -10.92
N HIS A 279 -12.60 -7.57 -10.97
CA HIS A 279 -13.12 -8.64 -10.13
C HIS A 279 -12.49 -9.99 -10.46
N PHE A 280 -12.09 -10.24 -11.71
CA PHE A 280 -11.36 -11.46 -12.07
C PHE A 280 -9.94 -11.48 -11.51
N ASN A 281 -9.29 -10.32 -11.35
CA ASN A 281 -7.99 -10.20 -10.67
C ASN A 281 -8.12 -10.61 -9.20
N ILE A 282 -9.15 -10.10 -8.53
CA ILE A 282 -9.44 -10.43 -7.14
C ILE A 282 -9.76 -11.92 -6.99
N LEU A 283 -10.63 -12.47 -7.85
CA LEU A 283 -10.99 -13.89 -7.85
C LEU A 283 -9.76 -14.78 -8.05
N ARG A 284 -8.91 -14.46 -9.02
CA ARG A 284 -7.66 -15.19 -9.24
C ARG A 284 -6.75 -15.16 -8.03
N ASN A 285 -6.57 -13.99 -7.41
CA ASN A 285 -5.71 -13.87 -6.23
C ASN A 285 -6.21 -14.74 -5.07
N ILE A 286 -7.53 -14.82 -4.86
CA ILE A 286 -8.13 -15.71 -3.86
C ILE A 286 -7.88 -17.18 -4.22
N LEU A 287 -8.07 -17.57 -5.49
CA LEU A 287 -7.84 -18.94 -5.96
C LEU A 287 -6.39 -19.35 -5.81
N GLU A 288 -5.43 -18.49 -6.15
CA GLU A 288 -3.99 -18.73 -6.00
C GLU A 288 -3.61 -18.96 -4.55
N LYS A 289 -4.07 -18.09 -3.65
CA LYS A 289 -3.81 -18.22 -2.20
C LYS A 289 -4.44 -19.47 -1.62
N THR A 290 -5.65 -19.83 -2.08
CA THR A 290 -6.32 -21.07 -1.68
C THR A 290 -5.56 -22.29 -2.17
N ALA A 291 -5.07 -22.28 -3.41
CA ALA A 291 -4.24 -23.34 -3.95
C ALA A 291 -2.95 -23.53 -3.15
N THR A 292 -2.24 -22.44 -2.84
CA THR A 292 -1.07 -22.47 -1.97
C THR A 292 -1.40 -23.04 -0.59
N PHE A 293 -2.48 -22.60 0.04
CA PHE A 293 -2.90 -23.06 1.36
C PHE A 293 -3.20 -24.56 1.40
N HIS A 294 -3.79 -25.11 0.34
CA HIS A 294 -4.10 -26.54 0.22
C HIS A 294 -2.98 -27.39 -0.39
N GLY A 295 -1.83 -26.79 -0.72
CA GLY A 295 -0.68 -27.50 -1.28
C GLY A 295 -0.82 -27.87 -2.77
N PHE A 296 -1.71 -27.21 -3.51
CA PHE A 296 -1.84 -27.39 -4.95
C PHE A 296 -0.76 -26.62 -5.72
N ARG A 297 -0.37 -27.14 -6.89
CA ARG A 297 0.65 -26.52 -7.74
C ARG A 297 0.18 -25.25 -8.46
N ASN A 298 -1.12 -25.11 -8.68
CA ASN A 298 -1.71 -24.01 -9.45
C ASN A 298 -3.15 -23.71 -8.99
N PHE A 299 -3.61 -22.50 -9.27
CA PHE A 299 -4.96 -22.04 -8.90
C PHE A 299 -6.08 -22.84 -9.57
N SER A 300 -5.82 -23.43 -10.74
CA SER A 300 -6.80 -24.22 -11.49
C SER A 300 -7.29 -25.45 -10.71
N ALA A 301 -6.51 -25.94 -9.74
CA ALA A 301 -6.95 -27.00 -8.84
C ALA A 301 -8.12 -26.58 -7.94
N CYS A 302 -8.36 -25.28 -7.77
CA CYS A 302 -9.48 -24.73 -7.01
C CYS A 302 -10.74 -24.53 -7.86
N ILE A 303 -10.70 -24.81 -9.17
CA ILE A 303 -11.84 -24.69 -10.08
C ILE A 303 -12.59 -26.01 -10.15
N LYS A 304 -13.91 -25.95 -9.95
CA LYS A 304 -14.79 -27.13 -10.00
C LYS A 304 -14.88 -27.67 -11.42
N GLN A 305 -14.68 -28.97 -11.56
CA GLN A 305 -14.93 -29.69 -12.80
C GLN A 305 -16.44 -29.97 -12.93
N GLY A 306 -17.01 -29.68 -14.10
CA GLY A 306 -18.45 -29.83 -14.38
C GLY A 306 -18.69 -30.54 -15.71
N SER A 307 -19.94 -30.93 -15.99
CA SER A 307 -20.29 -31.61 -17.25
C SER A 307 -20.01 -30.75 -18.50
N ASP A 308 -19.98 -29.43 -18.34
CA ASP A 308 -19.68 -28.44 -19.38
C ASP A 308 -18.22 -27.97 -19.39
N ASP A 309 -17.43 -28.31 -18.37
CA ASP A 309 -15.97 -28.10 -18.32
C ASP A 309 -15.32 -29.26 -17.54
N PRO A 310 -15.22 -30.46 -18.16
CA PRO A 310 -14.83 -31.69 -17.47
C PRO A 310 -13.43 -31.64 -16.86
N ASP A 311 -12.53 -30.86 -17.47
CA ASP A 311 -11.15 -30.73 -17.04
C ASP A 311 -10.89 -29.42 -16.27
N GLY A 312 -11.90 -28.55 -16.13
CA GLY A 312 -11.74 -27.21 -15.53
C GLY A 312 -10.91 -26.24 -16.38
N ILE A 313 -10.57 -26.63 -17.62
CA ILE A 313 -9.65 -25.92 -18.51
C ILE A 313 -10.30 -24.64 -19.04
N LEU A 314 -11.59 -24.67 -19.35
CA LEU A 314 -12.29 -23.51 -19.90
C LEU A 314 -12.34 -22.39 -18.88
N HIS A 315 -12.82 -22.68 -17.67
CA HIS A 315 -12.90 -21.71 -16.59
C HIS A 315 -11.51 -21.24 -16.13
N ALA A 316 -10.51 -22.13 -16.05
CA ALA A 316 -9.14 -21.75 -15.73
C ALA A 316 -8.56 -20.79 -16.77
N ARG A 317 -8.77 -21.06 -18.06
CA ARG A 317 -8.33 -20.20 -19.15
C ARG A 317 -9.04 -18.85 -19.12
N LEU A 318 -10.33 -18.84 -18.83
CA LEU A 318 -11.13 -17.62 -18.74
C LEU A 318 -10.67 -16.73 -17.58
N VAL A 319 -10.44 -17.30 -16.39
CA VAL A 319 -9.81 -16.57 -15.27
C VAL A 319 -8.45 -16.05 -15.66
N ASN A 320 -7.61 -16.86 -16.31
CA ASN A 320 -6.27 -16.45 -16.72
C ASN A 320 -6.30 -15.26 -17.70
N VAL A 321 -7.12 -15.34 -18.75
CA VAL A 321 -7.25 -14.30 -19.77
C VAL A 321 -7.84 -13.01 -19.20
N LEU A 322 -8.92 -13.11 -18.42
CA LEU A 322 -9.60 -11.92 -17.87
C LEU A 322 -8.84 -11.30 -16.71
N SER A 323 -7.89 -12.02 -16.11
CA SER A 323 -7.00 -11.49 -15.08
C SER A 323 -5.64 -11.01 -15.57
N HIS A 324 -5.27 -11.31 -16.83
CA HIS A 324 -4.00 -10.91 -17.45
C HIS A 324 -4.18 -10.04 -18.70
N GLY A 325 -5.43 -9.76 -19.10
CA GLY A 325 -5.68 -8.77 -20.13
C GLY A 325 -5.07 -7.43 -19.73
N ASN A 326 -4.58 -6.65 -20.69
CA ASN A 326 -4.03 -5.30 -20.54
C ASN A 326 -5.07 -4.27 -20.03
N TYR A 327 -6.04 -4.68 -19.23
CA TYR A 327 -7.06 -3.83 -18.63
C TYR A 327 -6.43 -3.06 -17.48
N SER A 328 -6.34 -1.75 -17.64
CA SER A 328 -5.88 -0.85 -16.60
C SER A 328 -6.77 -0.97 -15.36
N LEU A 329 -6.17 -1.15 -14.18
CA LEU A 329 -6.87 -1.04 -12.89
C LEU A 329 -7.57 0.32 -12.72
N TYR A 330 -7.15 1.32 -13.51
CA TYR A 330 -7.66 2.69 -13.48
C TYR A 330 -8.87 2.92 -14.40
N GLU A 331 -9.20 1.97 -15.29
CA GLU A 331 -10.39 2.01 -16.17
C GLU A 331 -11.14 0.68 -16.15
N PRO A 332 -11.90 0.39 -15.07
CA PRO A 332 -12.67 -0.84 -14.95
C PRO A 332 -13.79 -0.87 -16.01
N GLN A 333 -13.69 -1.81 -16.96
CA GLN A 333 -14.74 -2.01 -17.95
C GLN A 333 -15.81 -2.97 -17.41
N ASN A 334 -17.08 -2.59 -17.60
CA ASN A 334 -18.21 -3.46 -17.27
C ASN A 334 -18.18 -4.68 -18.20
N MET A 335 -18.35 -5.87 -17.63
CA MET A 335 -18.16 -7.12 -18.36
C MET A 335 -19.32 -7.41 -19.31
N LEU A 336 -19.03 -8.11 -20.41
CA LEU A 336 -20.06 -8.67 -21.27
C LEU A 336 -20.92 -9.68 -20.49
N PRO A 337 -22.23 -9.80 -20.79
CA PRO A 337 -23.15 -10.68 -20.06
C PRO A 337 -22.63 -12.11 -19.87
N GLU A 338 -22.05 -12.69 -20.93
CA GLU A 338 -21.47 -14.04 -20.89
C GLU A 338 -20.34 -14.16 -19.86
N ASN A 339 -19.43 -13.19 -19.80
CA ASN A 339 -18.33 -13.20 -18.83
C ASN A 339 -18.83 -13.01 -17.39
N LYS A 340 -19.94 -12.28 -17.19
CA LYS A 340 -20.59 -12.16 -15.88
C LYS A 340 -21.11 -13.51 -15.39
N ASP A 341 -21.69 -14.30 -16.28
CA ASP A 341 -22.24 -15.61 -15.94
C ASP A 341 -21.13 -16.60 -15.56
N TYR A 342 -20.02 -16.60 -16.31
CA TYR A 342 -18.84 -17.37 -15.94
C TYR A 342 -18.25 -16.92 -14.60
N PHE A 343 -18.16 -15.61 -14.34
CA PHE A 343 -17.69 -15.10 -13.06
C PHE A 343 -18.54 -15.63 -11.89
N ARG A 344 -19.87 -15.49 -11.98
CA ARG A 344 -20.81 -15.97 -10.95
C ARG A 344 -20.69 -17.46 -10.73
N LYS A 345 -20.59 -18.24 -11.82
CA LYS A 345 -20.44 -19.70 -11.75
C LYS A 345 -19.16 -20.08 -11.01
N ILE A 346 -18.01 -19.53 -11.42
CA ILE A 346 -16.71 -19.87 -10.82
C ILE A 346 -16.68 -19.47 -9.34
N LEU A 347 -17.19 -18.29 -8.99
CA LEU A 347 -17.26 -17.82 -7.62
C LEU A 347 -18.15 -18.71 -6.74
N ARG A 348 -19.37 -19.03 -7.21
CA ARG A 348 -20.30 -19.90 -6.49
C ARG A 348 -19.69 -21.29 -6.29
N ASP A 349 -19.17 -21.89 -7.35
CA ASP A 349 -18.59 -23.23 -7.31
C ASP A 349 -17.37 -23.27 -6.36
N PHE A 350 -16.56 -22.21 -6.34
CA PHE A 350 -15.47 -22.04 -5.38
C PHE A 350 -15.98 -21.96 -3.93
N MET A 351 -17.01 -21.15 -3.67
CA MET A 351 -17.61 -21.00 -2.34
C MET A 351 -18.33 -22.26 -1.84
N GLU A 352 -18.87 -23.09 -2.75
CA GLU A 352 -19.45 -24.40 -2.41
C GLU A 352 -18.38 -25.44 -2.08
N ASN A 353 -17.28 -25.44 -2.83
CA ASN A 353 -16.21 -26.42 -2.69
C ASN A 353 -15.38 -26.19 -1.42
N TYR A 354 -15.17 -24.93 -1.02
CA TYR A 354 -14.42 -24.57 0.17
C TYR A 354 -15.36 -24.00 1.23
N ARG A 355 -15.37 -24.58 2.43
CA ARG A 355 -16.32 -24.19 3.50
C ARG A 355 -16.01 -22.81 4.08
N PHE A 356 -16.68 -21.77 3.57
CA PHE A 356 -16.69 -20.42 4.17
C PHE A 356 -17.82 -20.29 5.22
N ASN A 357 -17.67 -19.37 6.18
CA ASN A 357 -18.72 -19.12 7.20
C ASN A 357 -19.95 -18.47 6.53
N PRO A 358 -21.13 -19.13 6.49
CA PRO A 358 -22.33 -18.61 5.84
C PRO A 358 -22.88 -17.32 6.47
N GLU A 359 -22.65 -17.09 7.76
CA GLU A 359 -23.08 -15.85 8.46
C GLU A 359 -22.44 -14.59 7.87
N LEU A 360 -21.37 -14.75 7.09
CA LEU A 360 -20.67 -13.65 6.41
C LEU A 360 -21.27 -13.34 5.03
N PHE A 361 -22.21 -14.14 4.52
CA PHE A 361 -22.79 -13.98 3.18
C PHE A 361 -24.33 -14.10 3.27
N PRO A 362 -25.02 -13.09 3.85
CA PRO A 362 -26.47 -13.13 3.97
C PRO A 362 -27.10 -13.01 2.58
N ALA A 363 -28.11 -13.85 2.31
CA ALA A 363 -28.88 -13.75 1.07
C ALA A 363 -29.57 -12.37 0.98
N PRO A 364 -29.70 -11.79 -0.22
CA PRO A 364 -30.34 -10.51 -0.40
C PRO A 364 -31.79 -10.67 0.07
N THR A 365 -32.20 -9.80 0.98
CA THR A 365 -33.57 -9.75 1.46
C THR A 365 -34.44 -9.46 0.25
N GLN A 366 -35.30 -10.42 -0.14
CA GLN A 366 -36.32 -10.15 -1.12
C GLN A 366 -37.18 -9.02 -0.55
N GLU A 367 -37.01 -7.81 -1.07
CA GLU A 367 -38.02 -6.77 -0.89
C GLU A 367 -39.34 -7.40 -1.34
N SER A 368 -40.24 -7.54 -0.38
CA SER A 368 -41.60 -7.95 -0.61
C SER A 368 -42.18 -7.04 -1.68
N SER A 369 -42.27 -7.54 -2.91
CA SER A 369 -43.22 -7.08 -3.90
C SER A 369 -44.60 -7.24 -3.28
N ASN A 370 -45.04 -6.19 -2.60
CA ASN A 370 -46.41 -6.11 -2.13
C ASN A 370 -47.34 -6.14 -3.36
N PRO A 371 -48.40 -6.96 -3.32
CA PRO A 371 -49.25 -7.28 -4.47
C PRO A 371 -50.06 -6.10 -5.01
#